data_AF-A0A9X1I6T8-F1
#
_entry.id   AF-A0A9X1I6T8-F1
#
_cell.length_a   1.000
_cell.length_b   1.000
_cell.length_c   1.000
_cell.angle_alpha   90.00
_cell.angle_beta   90.00
_cell.angle_gamma   90.00
#
_symmetry.space_group_name_H-M   'P 1'
#
loop_
_entity.id
_entity.type
_entity.pdbx_description
1 polymer ?
#
loop_
_entity_poly.entity_id
_entity_poly.type
_entity_poly.pdbx_seq_one_letter_code
_entity_poly.pdbx_strand_id
1 'polypeptide(L)'
;MKINWLPNVSFNENDLRNKLEIEYEFRKKMTKFLIENQIEACCADYNCLVFNFYVSKSYFEISPETPEPLYSSVLFYWKNISLNEVG
;
A
#
# COMPACT_ATOMS: atom_id res chain seq x y z
N MET A 1 -0.90 -9.23 0.58
CA MET A 1 -0.56 -7.86 1.05
C MET A 1 -1.30 -7.50 2.32
N LYS A 2 -0.61 -6.92 3.30
CA LYS A 2 -1.20 -6.41 4.55
C LYS A 2 -1.22 -4.88 4.54
N ILE A 3 -2.28 -4.30 5.08
CA ILE A 3 -2.45 -2.85 5.21
C ILE A 3 -2.79 -2.54 6.66
N ASN A 4 -1.86 -1.90 7.35
CA ASN A 4 -2.02 -1.44 8.71
C ASN A 4 -2.75 -0.10 8.66
N TRP A 5 -4.00 -0.07 9.11
CA TRP A 5 -4.71 1.18 9.29
C TRP A 5 -4.13 1.88 10.51
N LEU A 6 -3.72 3.13 10.33
CA LEU A 6 -3.27 4.00 11.41
C LEU A 6 -4.38 5.03 11.69
N PRO A 7 -5.42 4.65 12.46
CA PRO A 7 -6.53 5.53 12.77
C PRO A 7 -6.09 6.53 13.84
N ASN A 8 -6.17 7.82 13.50
CA ASN A 8 -5.94 8.89 14.45
C ASN A 8 -7.27 9.48 14.96
N VAL A 9 -8.41 8.90 14.56
CA VAL A 9 -9.77 9.39 14.83
C VAL A 9 -10.80 8.25 14.64
N SER A 10 -11.94 8.36 15.33
CA SER A 10 -13.11 7.49 15.13
C SER A 10 -13.83 7.81 13.82
N PHE A 11 -14.17 6.78 13.03
CA PHE A 11 -14.93 6.95 11.78
C PHE A 11 -16.44 6.82 12.02
N ASN A 12 -17.22 7.65 11.32
CA ASN A 12 -18.62 7.30 11.07
C ASN A 12 -18.70 6.26 9.92
N GLU A 13 -19.88 5.67 9.69
CA GLU A 13 -20.05 4.60 8.69
C GLU A 13 -19.71 5.04 7.25
N ASN A 14 -20.02 6.28 6.88
CA ASN A 14 -19.74 6.81 5.54
C ASN A 14 -18.24 7.01 5.32
N ASP A 15 -17.53 7.52 6.32
CA ASP A 15 -16.08 7.66 6.28
C ASP A 15 -15.42 6.30 6.16
N LEU A 16 -15.89 5.30 6.92
CA LEU A 16 -15.36 3.93 6.85
C LEU A 16 -15.50 3.35 5.44
N ARG A 17 -16.68 3.50 4.80
CA ARG A 17 -16.88 3.01 3.43
C ARG A 17 -15.91 3.66 2.44
N ASN A 18 -15.72 4.98 2.53
CA ASN A 18 -14.79 5.69 1.66
C ASN A 18 -13.34 5.20 1.87
N LYS A 19 -12.92 4.99 3.11
CA LYS A 19 -11.57 4.50 3.42
C LYS A 19 -11.34 3.06 2.95
N LEU A 20 -12.37 2.21 3.00
CA LEU A 20 -12.33 0.85 2.42
C LEU A 20 -12.17 0.89 0.89
N GLU A 21 -12.86 1.81 0.22
CA GLU A 21 -12.72 1.99 -1.24
C GLU A 21 -11.30 2.43 -1.61
N ILE A 22 -10.74 3.39 -0.87
CA ILE A 22 -9.35 3.83 -1.07
C ILE A 22 -8.37 2.66 -0.90
N GLU A 23 -8.55 1.83 0.12
CA GLU A 23 -7.73 0.63 0.33
C GLU A 23 -7.86 -0.35 -0.84
N TYR A 24 -9.09 -0.59 -1.31
CA TYR A 24 -9.36 -1.50 -2.42
C TYR A 24 -8.69 -1.02 -3.72
N GLU A 25 -8.82 0.26 -4.06
CA GLU A 25 -8.15 0.86 -5.21
C GLU A 25 -6.63 0.79 -5.09
N PHE A 26 -6.09 1.06 -3.90
CA PHE A 26 -4.66 0.94 -3.64
C PHE A 26 -4.16 -0.48 -3.88
N ARG A 27 -4.84 -1.50 -3.34
CA ARG A 27 -4.47 -2.91 -3.55
C ARG A 27 -4.44 -3.30 -5.02
N LYS A 28 -5.43 -2.86 -5.81
CA LYS A 28 -5.47 -3.11 -7.25
C LYS A 28 -4.29 -2.46 -7.96
N LYS A 29 -4.05 -1.17 -7.74
CA LYS A 29 -2.94 -0.42 -8.34
C LYS A 29 -1.59 -1.05 -7.98
N MET A 30 -1.38 -1.36 -6.70
CA MET A 30 -0.14 -1.96 -6.22
C MET A 30 0.09 -3.36 -6.79
N THR A 31 -0.95 -4.19 -6.86
CA THR A 31 -0.85 -5.53 -7.47
C THR A 31 -0.45 -5.43 -8.94
N LYS A 32 -1.10 -4.53 -9.70
CA LYS A 32 -0.74 -4.27 -11.10
C LYS A 32 0.72 -3.84 -11.24
N PHE A 33 1.14 -2.88 -10.42
CA PHE A 33 2.52 -2.38 -10.40
C PHE A 33 3.56 -3.48 -10.13
N LEU A 34 3.31 -4.36 -9.16
CA LEU A 34 4.22 -5.46 -8.82
C LEU A 34 4.39 -6.44 -9.98
N ILE A 35 3.29 -6.76 -10.66
CA ILE A 35 3.29 -7.63 -11.85
C ILE A 35 4.05 -6.96 -13.01
N GLU A 36 3.75 -5.70 -13.30
CA GLU A 36 4.36 -4.96 -14.42
C GLU A 36 5.87 -4.77 -14.26
N ASN A 37 6.34 -4.59 -13.02
CA ASN A 37 7.76 -4.40 -12.72
C ASN A 37 8.49 -5.70 -12.36
N GLN A 38 7.82 -6.87 -12.48
CA GLN A 38 8.38 -8.19 -12.17
C GLN A 38 9.06 -8.24 -10.80
N ILE A 39 8.48 -7.55 -9.81
CA ILE A 39 9.02 -7.53 -8.45
C ILE A 39 8.73 -8.90 -7.85
N GLU A 40 9.71 -9.80 -7.90
CA GLU A 40 9.60 -11.14 -7.34
C GLU A 40 9.37 -11.04 -5.83
N ALA A 41 8.24 -11.58 -5.39
CA ALA A 41 7.96 -11.70 -3.97
C ALA A 41 8.74 -12.89 -3.39
N CYS A 42 9.37 -12.67 -2.23
CA CYS A 42 9.89 -13.75 -1.42
C CYS A 42 8.77 -14.64 -0.82
N CYS A 43 7.50 -14.29 -1.05
CA CYS A 43 6.32 -14.98 -0.58
C CYS A 43 5.31 -15.16 -1.73
N ALA A 44 4.60 -16.30 -1.75
CA ALA A 44 3.79 -16.74 -2.91
C ALA A 44 2.63 -15.80 -3.31
N ASP A 45 2.22 -14.87 -2.45
CA ASP A 45 1.00 -14.07 -2.59
C ASP A 45 1.17 -12.60 -2.17
N TYR A 46 2.41 -12.11 -2.13
CA TYR A 46 2.74 -10.76 -1.65
C TYR A 46 2.23 -10.47 -0.21
N ASN A 47 1.97 -11.48 0.63
CA ASN A 47 1.59 -11.25 2.04
C ASN A 47 2.71 -10.71 2.92
N CYS A 48 3.94 -10.79 2.46
CA CYS A 48 5.11 -10.17 3.04
C CYS A 48 5.19 -8.65 2.77
N LEU A 49 4.44 -8.12 1.80
CA LEU A 49 4.31 -6.67 1.61
C LEU A 49 3.34 -6.09 2.65
N VAL A 50 3.86 -5.17 3.44
CA VAL A 50 3.12 -4.47 4.49
C VAL A 50 3.14 -2.97 4.19
N PHE A 51 1.96 -2.35 4.19
CA PHE A 51 1.81 -0.90 4.02
C PHE A 51 1.12 -0.28 5.23
N ASN A 52 1.50 0.94 5.55
CA ASN A 52 0.83 1.77 6.55
C ASN A 52 -0.12 2.73 5.83
N PHE A 53 -1.39 2.71 6.20
CA PHE A 53 -2.40 3.64 5.71
C PHE A 53 -2.68 4.72 6.75
N TYR A 54 -2.19 5.93 6.48
CA TYR A 54 -2.44 7.11 7.31
C TYR A 54 -3.81 7.67 6.99
N VAL A 55 -4.83 7.16 7.69
CA VAL A 55 -6.22 7.32 7.31
C VAL A 55 -6.65 8.79 7.24
N SER A 56 -6.17 9.62 8.17
CA SER A 56 -6.48 11.08 8.20
C SER A 56 -5.93 11.84 6.99
N LYS A 57 -4.83 11.38 6.40
CA LYS A 57 -4.18 12.02 5.25
C LYS A 57 -4.49 11.31 3.93
N SER A 58 -5.22 10.19 3.98
CA SER A 58 -5.50 9.31 2.83
C SER A 58 -4.23 8.91 2.07
N TYR A 59 -3.17 8.56 2.79
CA TYR A 59 -1.86 8.29 2.20
C TYR A 59 -1.29 6.95 2.65
N PHE A 60 -0.55 6.29 1.77
CA PHE A 60 0.08 4.98 2.00
C PHE A 60 1.60 5.10 1.99
N GLU A 61 2.25 4.42 2.93
CA GLU A 61 3.70 4.20 2.94
C GLU A 61 4.01 2.72 3.02
N ILE A 62 5.13 2.29 2.45
CA ILE A 62 5.65 0.96 2.71
C ILE A 62 6.11 0.86 4.17
N SER A 63 5.65 -0.16 4.89
CA SER A 63 6.04 -0.39 6.27
C SER A 63 7.43 -1.04 6.33
N PRO A 64 8.29 -0.64 7.30
CA PRO A 64 9.53 -1.34 7.61
C PRO A 64 9.36 -2.82 8.00
N GLU A 65 8.13 -3.27 8.27
CA GLU A 65 7.81 -4.69 8.46
C GLU A 65 7.95 -5.52 7.17
N THR A 66 7.94 -4.87 6.00
CA THR A 66 8.23 -5.56 4.75
C THR A 66 9.69 -6.01 4.76
N PRO A 67 9.98 -7.31 4.52
CA PRO A 67 11.34 -7.81 4.56
C PRO A 67 12.17 -7.30 3.38
N GLU A 68 13.48 -7.19 3.58
CA GLU A 68 14.42 -6.98 2.49
C GLU A 68 14.60 -8.27 1.65
N PRO A 69 14.92 -8.16 0.34
CA PRO A 69 15.17 -6.93 -0.43
C PRO A 69 13.90 -6.23 -0.91
N LEU A 70 12.73 -6.80 -0.62
CA LEU A 70 11.45 -6.37 -1.19
C LEU A 70 11.08 -4.94 -0.78
N TYR A 71 11.41 -4.55 0.46
CA TYR A 71 11.27 -3.17 0.93
C TYR A 71 12.05 -2.19 0.04
N SER A 72 13.36 -2.43 -0.14
CA SER A 72 14.21 -1.57 -0.95
C SER A 72 13.80 -1.55 -2.42
N SER A 73 13.42 -2.70 -2.99
CA SER A 73 12.92 -2.78 -4.38
C SER A 73 11.68 -1.92 -4.57
N VAL A 74 10.65 -2.10 -3.73
CA VAL A 74 9.42 -1.31 -3.84
C VAL A 74 9.71 0.18 -3.66
N LEU A 75 10.52 0.56 -2.68
CA LEU A 75 10.86 1.96 -2.43
C LEU A 75 11.59 2.61 -3.62
N PHE A 76 12.50 1.87 -4.27
CA PHE A 76 13.19 2.33 -5.47
C PHE A 76 12.19 2.60 -6.61
N TYR A 77 11.32 1.64 -6.93
CA TYR A 77 10.34 1.83 -8.00
C TYR A 77 9.29 2.89 -7.66
N TRP A 78 8.83 2.97 -6.40
CA TRP A 78 7.85 3.96 -5.95
C TRP A 78 8.37 5.39 -6.02
N LYS A 79 9.66 5.63 -5.77
CA LYS A 79 10.24 6.98 -5.94
C LYS A 79 10.37 7.38 -7.41
N ASN A 80 10.57 6.39 -8.28
CA ASN A 80 10.78 6.60 -9.71
C ASN A 80 9.47 6.66 -10.51
N ILE A 81 8.40 6.08 -9.97
CA ILE A 81 7.06 6.08 -10.55
C ILE A 81 6.21 6.86 -9.56
N SER A 82 5.87 8.12 -9.88
CA SER A 82 5.04 8.97 -9.01
C SER A 82 3.63 8.37 -8.86
N LEU A 83 3.49 7.35 -8.00
CA LEU A 83 2.20 6.70 -7.66
C LEU A 83 1.35 7.59 -6.74
N ASN A 84 1.85 8.79 -6.41
CA ASN A 84 1.19 9.77 -5.58
C ASN A 84 0.05 10.52 -6.30
N GLU A 85 -0.14 10.31 -7.61
CA GLU A 85 -1.31 10.80 -8.32
C GLU A 85 -2.49 9.85 -8.10
N VAL A 86 -3.08 9.96 -6.91
CA VAL A 86 -4.50 9.66 -6.74
C VAL A 86 -5.25 10.91 -7.21
N GLY A 87 -5.34 11.05 -8.53
CA GLY A 87 -6.23 11.97 -9.23
C GLY A 87 -7.30 11.18 -9.97
#